data_AF-A0A538NMB3-F1
#
_entry.id   AF-A0A538NMB3-F1
#
_cell.length_a   1.000
_cell.length_b   1.000
_cell.length_c   1.000
_cell.angle_alpha   90.00
_cell.angle_beta   90.00
_cell.angle_gamma   90.00
#
_symmetry.space_group_name_H-M   'P 1'
#
loop_
_entity.id
_entity.type
_entity.pdbx_description
1 polymer ?
#
loop_
_entity_poly.entity_id
_entity_poly.type
_entity_poly.pdbx_seq_one_letter_code
_entity_poly.pdbx_strand_id
1 'polypeptide(L)'
;RAVSLGQARKCTSGSDVTLVAWGNTIEKSLEALEKIENDISVELIDLRSIMPWDRATIEKSVQKTRRLVVVQEDTENCSVGQMIISHVAGRPALWNEMISPPILVSKANVMIGYNPIYEYAALPDVERIVNAIKRSIATKHERVAVTGIGDSGRTEAEPTFTRPASTTPATAEHVQNITVPVMGEGIRNAKIVSVLKKPGDAIALDDPLCEVETDKAVYPIESSFAGVMGEWKTKVGDTVEIGQELGTILTREGSLAEQFQAAAKESATGGALAAGADRARSMPEREFTQPGSSGSRRSTTIEPALSPTITRKLSRVIPANLQIDARWEAIQKARDAAKEKEGKNAPSPSVMIAWAVVRAMEKHAPFRRLILDDDQIIENEDFDLGVAVALENDRLATAVVVDANKKSWPEFVKVYNETVNATRGGRVDAMNAPVVITSLGAFGVKAGTPIVVPPSVGTLFVGTAHRELISNRNKNEGAEVITLSLTFDHRVVNGAGAASFANEIKKQIEGFKISPAKAGAIPI
;
A
#
# COMPACT_ATOMS: atom_id res chain seq x y z
N ARG A 1 9.73 36.88 -6.53
CA ARG A 1 11.21 36.77 -6.39
C ARG A 1 11.51 35.30 -6.11
N ALA A 2 12.34 34.63 -6.93
CA ALA A 2 12.63 33.21 -6.73
C ALA A 2 13.28 32.98 -5.35
N VAL A 3 12.83 31.95 -4.64
CA VAL A 3 13.37 31.55 -3.34
C VAL A 3 14.60 30.68 -3.60
N SER A 4 15.74 31.06 -3.03
CA SER A 4 16.98 30.29 -3.14
C SER A 4 16.85 28.94 -2.43
N LEU A 5 17.16 27.86 -3.14
CA LEU A 5 17.13 26.50 -2.61
C LEU A 5 18.11 26.38 -1.43
N GLY A 6 17.65 25.76 -0.34
CA GLY A 6 18.45 25.52 0.87
C GLY A 6 18.71 26.74 1.76
N GLN A 7 17.97 27.83 1.56
CA GLN A 7 17.97 28.96 2.50
C GLN A 7 16.65 29.05 3.24
N ALA A 8 16.71 28.96 4.56
CA ALA A 8 15.54 29.11 5.41
C ALA A 8 15.12 30.58 5.50
N ARG A 9 13.83 30.82 5.70
CA ARG A 9 13.28 32.13 6.06
C ARG A 9 13.06 32.18 7.56
N LYS A 10 13.56 33.22 8.21
CA LYS A 10 13.13 33.58 9.56
C LYS A 10 11.81 34.32 9.47
N CYS A 11 10.75 33.75 10.03
CA CYS A 11 9.41 34.34 10.02
C CYS A 11 9.23 35.30 11.20
N THR A 12 9.69 34.89 12.39
CA THR A 12 9.70 35.71 13.61
C THR A 12 11.07 35.61 14.27
N SER A 13 11.42 36.61 15.09
CA SER A 13 12.61 36.56 15.95
C SER A 13 12.16 36.42 17.39
N GLY A 14 12.79 35.50 18.12
CA GLY A 14 12.55 35.30 19.54
C GLY A 14 13.76 34.78 20.29
N SER A 15 13.68 34.71 21.61
CA SER A 15 14.79 34.32 22.49
C SER A 15 14.57 33.01 23.25
N ASP A 16 13.34 32.52 23.36
CA ASP A 16 13.02 31.49 24.35
C ASP A 16 12.96 30.10 23.75
N VAL A 17 12.49 29.99 22.50
CA VAL A 17 12.42 28.71 21.79
C VAL A 17 12.58 28.88 20.28
N THR A 18 13.37 28.00 19.67
CA THR A 18 13.43 27.87 18.21
C THR A 18 12.33 26.92 17.75
N LEU A 19 11.43 27.41 16.90
CA LEU A 19 10.40 26.63 16.23
C LEU A 19 10.78 26.45 14.76
N VAL A 20 11.01 25.22 14.32
CA VAL A 20 11.34 24.90 12.94
C VAL A 20 10.15 24.23 12.29
N ALA A 21 9.66 24.77 11.18
CA ALA A 21 8.52 24.26 10.44
C ALA A 21 8.73 24.41 8.93
N TRP A 22 7.89 23.74 8.14
CA TRP A 22 7.85 23.86 6.67
C TRP A 22 6.52 23.36 6.12
N GLY A 23 6.21 23.72 4.87
CA GLY A 23 4.96 23.30 4.24
C GLY A 23 3.73 23.90 4.91
N ASN A 24 2.67 23.12 5.03
CA ASN A 24 1.40 23.54 5.62
C ASN A 24 1.53 23.81 7.14
N THR A 25 2.47 23.15 7.82
CA THR A 25 2.72 23.41 9.25
C THR A 25 3.18 24.83 9.58
N ILE A 26 3.58 25.64 8.59
CA ILE A 26 3.94 27.04 8.81
C ILE A 26 2.74 27.86 9.23
N GLU A 27 1.59 27.67 8.58
CA GLU A 27 0.37 28.40 8.91
C GLU A 27 -0.11 28.03 10.30
N LYS A 28 -0.11 26.73 10.63
CA LYS A 28 -0.43 26.23 11.98
C LYS A 28 0.54 26.71 13.05
N SER A 29 1.81 26.88 12.70
CA SER A 29 2.80 27.46 13.61
C SER A 29 2.52 28.94 13.87
N LEU A 30 2.15 29.72 12.85
CA LEU A 30 1.77 31.13 13.03
C LEU A 30 0.49 31.27 13.86
N GLU A 31 -0.55 30.47 13.57
CA GLU A 31 -1.78 30.38 14.38
C GLU A 31 -1.46 30.02 15.85
N ALA A 32 -0.49 29.14 16.08
CA ALA A 32 -0.04 28.78 17.42
C ALA A 32 0.65 29.95 18.14
N LEU A 33 1.43 30.76 17.43
CA LEU A 33 2.07 31.95 18.01
C LEU A 33 1.04 33.01 18.40
N GLU A 34 -0.05 33.17 17.65
CA GLU A 34 -1.13 34.11 18.01
C GLU A 34 -1.89 33.68 19.28
N LYS A 35 -1.99 32.37 19.53
CA LYS A 35 -2.63 31.81 20.74
C LYS A 35 -1.73 31.80 21.97
N ILE A 36 -0.42 31.92 21.79
CA ILE A 36 0.52 31.95 22.90
C ILE A 36 0.50 33.35 23.51
N GLU A 37 0.27 33.42 24.82
CA GLU A 37 0.32 34.67 25.59
C GLU A 37 1.66 35.39 25.34
N ASN A 38 1.65 36.73 25.33
CA ASN A 38 2.78 37.60 24.96
C ASN A 38 4.09 37.38 25.77
N ASP A 39 4.10 36.49 26.76
CA ASP A 39 5.22 36.21 27.65
C ASP A 39 6.22 35.19 27.08
N ILE A 40 5.95 34.59 25.92
CA ILE A 40 6.84 33.60 25.29
C ILE A 40 7.38 34.10 23.95
N SER A 41 8.70 34.28 23.87
CA SER A 41 9.39 34.76 22.68
C SER A 41 9.85 33.61 21.77
N VAL A 42 9.11 33.35 20.69
CA VAL A 42 9.42 32.25 19.73
C VAL A 42 10.14 32.74 18.48
N GLU A 43 11.26 32.10 18.14
CA GLU A 43 11.96 32.27 16.86
C GLU A 43 11.47 31.20 15.86
N LEU A 44 10.55 31.58 14.96
CA LEU A 44 10.00 30.69 13.93
C LEU A 44 10.87 30.73 12.67
N ILE A 45 11.34 29.55 12.26
CA ILE A 45 12.12 29.31 11.05
C ILE A 45 11.32 28.43 10.09
N ASP A 46 11.09 28.99 8.90
CA ASP A 46 10.58 28.27 7.73
C ASP A 46 11.74 27.70 6.93
N LEU A 47 11.89 26.37 6.91
CA LEU A 47 12.99 25.74 6.19
C LEU A 47 12.95 25.96 4.68
N ARG A 48 11.75 26.06 4.07
CA ARG A 48 11.49 26.16 2.62
C ARG A 48 12.00 25.00 1.76
N SER A 49 13.09 24.35 2.15
CA SER A 49 13.64 23.15 1.53
C SER A 49 14.16 22.23 2.63
N ILE A 50 13.81 20.96 2.53
CA ILE A 50 14.30 19.89 3.40
C ILE A 50 15.59 19.25 2.86
N MET A 51 15.88 19.42 1.56
CA MET A 51 17.07 18.90 0.88
C MET A 51 17.48 19.79 -0.30
N PRO A 52 18.63 20.49 -0.22
CA PRO A 52 19.41 20.73 1.01
C PRO A 52 18.63 21.58 2.01
N TRP A 53 18.79 21.33 3.31
CA TRP A 53 18.22 22.19 4.37
C TRP A 53 19.27 23.11 4.99
N ASP A 54 18.82 24.26 5.50
CA ASP A 54 19.68 25.31 6.05
C ASP A 54 20.11 24.99 7.50
N ARG A 55 21.13 24.14 7.61
CA ARG A 55 21.71 23.72 8.89
C ARG A 55 22.23 24.90 9.72
N ALA A 56 22.93 25.83 9.07
CA ALA A 56 23.58 26.94 9.73
C ALA A 56 22.57 27.88 10.41
N THR A 57 21.42 28.12 9.78
CA THR A 57 20.36 28.95 10.36
C THR A 57 19.74 28.29 11.59
N ILE A 58 19.49 26.97 11.56
CA ILE A 58 18.95 26.24 12.72
C ILE A 58 19.96 26.22 13.87
N GLU A 59 21.23 25.91 13.60
CA GLU A 59 22.28 25.89 14.62
C GLU A 59 22.41 27.22 15.36
N LYS A 60 22.46 28.33 14.61
CA LYS A 60 22.52 29.67 15.19
C LYS A 60 21.29 30.01 16.03
N SER A 61 20.12 29.57 15.60
CA SER A 61 18.87 29.79 16.32
C SER A 61 18.82 28.98 17.61
N VAL A 62 19.15 27.69 17.55
CA VAL A 62 19.18 26.82 18.74
C VAL A 62 20.26 27.25 19.72
N GLN A 63 21.40 27.76 19.24
CA GLN A 63 22.42 28.33 20.14
C GLN A 63 21.89 29.58 20.87
N LYS A 64 21.07 30.40 20.21
CA LYS A 64 20.45 31.59 20.79
C LYS A 64 19.34 31.23 21.80
N THR A 65 18.45 30.33 21.44
CA THR A 65 17.25 30.01 22.25
C THR A 65 17.46 28.87 23.24
N ARG A 66 18.46 28.02 23.00
CA ARG A 66 18.80 26.82 23.76
C ARG A 66 17.66 25.79 23.83
N ARG A 67 16.66 25.90 22.96
CA ARG A 67 15.48 25.03 22.90
C ARG A 67 15.04 24.83 21.46
N LEU A 68 14.62 23.62 21.11
CA LEU A 68 14.21 23.27 19.75
C LEU A 68 12.86 22.54 19.76
N VAL A 69 11.91 23.07 18.98
CA VAL A 69 10.67 22.38 18.61
C VAL A 69 10.63 22.28 17.09
N VAL A 70 10.42 21.08 16.56
CA VAL A 70 10.29 20.83 15.12
C VAL A 70 8.87 20.40 14.82
N VAL A 71 8.22 21.02 13.82
CA VAL A 71 6.85 20.73 13.40
C VAL A 71 6.86 20.23 11.97
N GLN A 72 6.18 19.11 11.70
CA GLN A 72 6.13 18.49 10.38
C GLN A 72 4.84 17.70 10.12
N GLU A 73 4.41 17.64 8.87
CA GLU A 73 3.31 16.76 8.42
C GLU A 73 3.71 15.29 8.26
N ASP A 74 5.01 15.01 8.24
CA ASP A 74 5.53 13.65 8.08
C ASP A 74 5.30 12.80 9.34
N THR A 75 5.42 11.48 9.21
CA THR A 75 5.34 10.55 10.35
C THR A 75 6.43 10.83 11.38
N GLU A 76 6.21 10.39 12.61
CA GLU A 76 7.22 10.50 13.66
C GLU A 76 8.50 9.75 13.29
N ASN A 77 8.35 8.52 12.79
CA ASN A 77 9.46 7.63 12.48
C ASN A 77 10.13 7.98 11.16
N CYS A 78 11.46 7.79 11.09
CA CYS A 78 12.26 7.92 9.86
C CYS A 78 12.09 9.24 9.09
N SER A 79 11.84 10.34 9.80
CA SER A 79 11.42 11.61 9.22
C SER A 79 12.51 12.68 9.22
N VAL A 80 12.29 13.74 8.43
CA VAL A 80 13.18 14.91 8.36
C VAL A 80 13.32 15.58 9.72
N GLY A 81 12.24 15.66 10.50
CA GLY A 81 12.28 16.21 11.85
C GLY A 81 13.22 15.43 12.77
N GLN A 82 13.19 14.09 12.71
CA GLN A 82 14.13 13.25 13.45
C GLN A 82 15.58 13.45 12.99
N MET A 83 15.81 13.64 11.67
CA MET A 83 17.13 13.97 11.14
C MET A 83 17.65 15.31 11.70
N ILE A 84 16.82 16.35 11.76
CA ILE A 84 17.19 17.66 12.32
C ILE A 84 17.54 17.53 13.80
N ILE A 85 16.69 16.84 14.57
CA ILE A 85 16.92 16.60 16.00
C ILE A 85 18.23 15.83 16.22
N SER A 86 18.44 14.76 15.46
CA SER A 86 19.67 13.94 15.53
C SER A 86 20.92 14.75 15.18
N HIS A 87 20.84 15.63 14.19
CA HIS A 87 21.94 16.52 13.82
C HIS A 87 22.27 17.53 14.91
N VAL A 88 21.27 18.15 15.53
CA VAL A 88 21.45 19.11 16.62
C VAL A 88 21.97 18.42 17.88
N ALA A 89 21.39 17.28 18.27
CA ALA A 89 21.82 16.50 19.42
C ALA A 89 23.22 15.87 19.21
N GLY A 90 23.57 15.54 17.97
CA GLY A 90 24.90 15.03 17.60
C GLY A 90 26.01 16.07 17.67
N ARG A 91 25.70 17.35 17.96
CA ARG A 91 26.70 18.43 18.11
C ARG A 91 26.96 18.71 19.59
N PRO A 92 28.14 18.37 20.13
CA PRO A 92 28.45 18.57 21.55
C PRO A 92 28.23 20.02 22.01
N ALA A 93 28.62 21.01 21.19
CA ALA A 93 28.46 22.42 21.54
C ALA A 93 26.99 22.83 21.75
N LEU A 94 26.08 22.37 20.88
CA LEU A 94 24.65 22.69 21.01
C LEU A 94 24.00 21.84 22.11
N TRP A 95 24.30 20.55 22.14
CA TRP A 95 23.74 19.61 23.13
C TRP A 95 24.08 19.98 24.58
N ASN A 96 25.29 20.52 24.80
CA ASN A 96 25.72 20.93 26.14
C ASN A 96 25.01 22.19 26.64
N GLU A 97 24.61 23.09 25.73
CA GLU A 97 23.97 24.37 26.07
C GLU A 97 22.44 24.29 26.14
N MET A 98 21.83 23.25 25.58
CA MET A 98 20.38 23.08 25.55
C MET A 98 19.77 22.93 26.95
N ILE A 99 18.66 23.67 27.18
CA ILE A 99 17.94 23.67 28.47
C ILE A 99 16.80 22.64 28.48
N SER A 100 16.23 22.32 27.31
CA SER A 100 15.24 21.24 27.16
C SER A 100 15.66 20.27 26.05
N PRO A 101 15.25 19.00 26.15
CA PRO A 101 15.33 18.10 25.01
C PRO A 101 14.56 18.67 23.81
N PRO A 102 14.99 18.38 22.57
CA PRO A 102 14.24 18.78 21.38
C PRO A 102 12.90 18.05 21.35
N ILE A 103 11.86 18.73 20.87
CA ILE A 103 10.51 18.16 20.79
C ILE A 103 10.11 18.08 19.31
N LEU A 104 9.61 16.92 18.89
CA LEU A 104 9.01 16.74 17.57
C LEU A 104 7.48 16.79 17.68
N VAL A 105 6.85 17.60 16.84
CA VAL A 105 5.41 17.63 16.62
C VAL A 105 5.16 17.15 15.20
N SER A 106 4.78 15.88 15.07
CA SER A 106 4.61 15.21 13.78
C SER A 106 3.22 14.64 13.60
N LYS A 107 2.91 14.19 12.38
CA LYS A 107 1.77 13.29 12.18
C LYS A 107 1.98 12.00 12.97
N ALA A 108 0.89 11.44 13.51
CA ALA A 108 0.93 10.13 14.16
C ALA A 108 1.34 9.02 13.17
N ASN A 109 1.91 7.92 13.69
CA ASN A 109 2.30 6.72 12.93
C ASN A 109 1.06 5.89 12.52
N VAL A 110 0.10 6.53 11.86
CA VAL A 110 -1.15 5.95 11.36
C VAL A 110 -1.27 6.20 9.86
N MET A 111 -1.90 5.26 9.17
CA MET A 111 -2.26 5.46 7.76
C MET A 111 -3.37 6.50 7.67
N ILE A 112 -3.21 7.48 6.78
CA ILE A 112 -4.25 8.47 6.51
C ILE A 112 -5.26 7.82 5.57
N GLY A 113 -6.51 7.70 6.00
CA GLY A 113 -7.61 7.30 5.12
C GLY A 113 -8.00 8.45 4.19
N TYR A 114 -8.62 8.16 3.05
CA TYR A 114 -9.06 9.17 2.05
C TYR A 114 -10.22 10.08 2.51
N ASN A 115 -10.48 10.15 3.82
CA ASN A 115 -11.48 11.04 4.41
C ASN A 115 -10.77 12.23 5.08
N PRO A 116 -11.11 13.49 4.74
CA PRO A 116 -10.47 14.68 5.28
C PRO A 116 -10.45 14.74 6.81
N ILE A 117 -11.47 14.22 7.49
CA ILE A 117 -11.54 14.22 8.97
C ILE A 117 -10.38 13.42 9.56
N TYR A 118 -10.06 12.26 8.97
CA TYR A 118 -8.95 11.42 9.43
C TYR A 118 -7.59 12.00 9.09
N GLU A 119 -7.49 12.71 7.98
CA GLU A 119 -6.28 13.45 7.62
C GLU A 119 -5.97 14.56 8.63
N TYR A 120 -6.94 15.44 8.90
CA TYR A 120 -6.75 16.54 9.87
C TYR A 120 -6.55 16.04 11.30
N ALA A 121 -7.20 14.94 11.70
CA ALA A 121 -6.98 14.33 13.01
C ALA A 121 -5.57 13.73 13.17
N ALA A 122 -4.94 13.28 12.08
CA ALA A 122 -3.61 12.70 12.12
C ALA A 122 -2.49 13.76 12.11
N LEU A 123 -2.69 14.87 11.39
CA LEU A 123 -1.71 15.93 11.21
C LEU A 123 -1.48 16.75 12.50
N PRO A 124 -0.36 17.50 12.61
CA PRO A 124 -0.17 18.47 13.69
C PRO A 124 -1.25 19.56 13.67
N ASP A 125 -1.90 19.75 14.81
CA ASP A 125 -2.81 20.87 15.05
C ASP A 125 -2.14 21.98 15.88
N VAL A 126 -2.83 23.11 15.98
CA VAL A 126 -2.37 24.30 16.70
C VAL A 126 -2.16 24.01 18.20
N GLU A 127 -3.04 23.23 18.83
CA GLU A 127 -2.96 22.95 20.27
C GLU A 127 -1.74 22.10 20.62
N ARG A 128 -1.42 21.11 19.79
CA ARG A 128 -0.21 20.28 19.92
C ARG A 128 1.06 21.11 19.80
N ILE A 129 1.10 22.09 18.90
CA ILE A 129 2.23 23.01 18.75
C ILE A 129 2.37 23.90 20.00
N VAL A 130 1.27 24.51 20.46
CA VAL A 130 1.25 25.35 21.68
C VAL A 130 1.71 24.55 22.90
N ASN A 131 1.21 23.33 23.06
CA ASN A 131 1.57 22.44 24.16
C ASN A 131 3.05 22.03 24.11
N ALA A 132 3.61 21.79 22.91
CA ALA A 132 5.02 21.51 22.73
C ALA A 132 5.91 22.70 23.13
N ILE A 133 5.54 23.92 22.73
CA ILE A 133 6.26 25.14 23.10
C ILE A 133 6.22 25.35 24.62
N LYS A 134 5.04 25.27 25.23
CA LYS A 134 4.88 25.40 26.69
C LYS A 134 5.69 24.33 27.45
N ARG A 135 5.67 23.08 26.98
CA ARG A 135 6.47 21.98 27.56
C ARG A 135 7.97 22.24 27.46
N SER A 136 8.44 22.74 26.32
CA SER A 136 9.84 23.10 26.12
C SER A 136 10.27 24.14 27.16
N ILE A 137 9.48 25.19 27.37
CA ILE A 137 9.78 26.30 28.29
C ILE A 137 9.67 25.89 29.76
N ALA A 138 8.68 25.07 30.10
CA ALA A 138 8.49 24.56 31.47
C ALA A 138 9.67 23.73 31.99
N THR A 139 10.48 23.17 31.08
CA THR A 139 11.66 22.38 31.45
C THR A 139 12.77 23.29 31.98
N LYS A 140 12.97 23.29 33.30
CA LYS A 140 14.08 23.96 33.99
C LYS A 140 15.17 22.92 34.26
N HIS A 141 16.24 22.91 33.47
CA HIS A 141 17.34 21.98 33.68
C HIS A 141 18.59 22.74 34.17
N GLU A 142 18.87 22.64 35.47
CA GLU A 142 20.20 22.93 36.03
C GLU A 142 21.00 21.62 35.98
N ARG A 143 21.91 21.46 35.01
CA ARG A 143 22.88 20.36 35.06
C ARG A 143 23.91 20.68 36.14
N VAL A 144 23.80 20.04 37.30
CA VAL A 144 24.91 19.95 38.25
C VAL A 144 26.01 19.13 37.57
N ALA A 145 27.21 19.69 37.46
CA ALA A 145 28.36 19.01 36.87
C ALA A 145 28.65 17.74 37.67
N VAL A 146 28.29 16.58 37.12
CA VAL A 146 28.65 15.29 37.70
C VAL A 146 30.14 15.08 37.42
N THR A 147 30.97 15.32 38.43
CA THR A 147 32.37 14.85 38.43
C THR A 147 32.37 13.34 38.24
N GLY A 148 33.10 12.87 37.23
CA GLY A 148 33.06 11.49 36.77
C GLY A 148 33.15 10.47 37.90
N ILE A 149 32.12 9.63 38.00
CA ILE A 149 32.16 8.40 38.78
C ILE A 149 32.28 7.27 37.76
N GLY A 150 33.33 6.48 37.95
CA GLY A 150 33.76 5.43 37.06
C GLY A 150 32.74 4.32 36.86
N ASP A 151 32.99 3.59 35.77
CA ASP A 151 32.36 2.37 35.31
C ASP A 151 31.86 1.48 36.47
N SER A 152 30.53 1.36 36.56
CA SER A 152 29.88 0.31 37.35
C SER A 152 28.83 -0.36 36.48
N GLY A 153 29.21 -1.53 35.96
CA GLY A 153 28.31 -2.42 35.23
C GLY A 153 26.98 -2.61 35.93
N ARG A 154 25.90 -2.33 35.21
CA ARG A 154 24.54 -2.70 35.58
C ARG A 154 23.90 -3.43 34.42
N THR A 155 23.56 -4.68 34.69
CA THR A 155 22.73 -5.56 33.86
C THR A 155 21.37 -4.91 33.65
N GLU A 156 21.03 -4.60 32.40
CA GLU A 156 19.68 -4.14 32.03
C GLU A 156 18.70 -5.31 32.14
N ALA A 157 17.65 -5.12 32.94
CA ALA A 157 16.48 -5.99 32.94
C ALA A 157 15.51 -5.52 31.84
N GLU A 158 15.10 -6.43 30.95
CA GLU A 158 14.10 -6.14 29.93
C GLU A 158 12.74 -5.78 30.53
N PRO A 159 11.99 -4.82 29.95
CA PRO A 159 10.66 -4.47 30.44
C PRO A 159 9.63 -5.55 30.06
N THR A 160 8.92 -6.07 31.07
CA THR A 160 7.79 -6.99 30.91
C THR A 160 6.56 -6.26 30.35
N PHE A 161 6.00 -6.80 29.26
CA PHE A 161 4.77 -6.32 28.62
C PHE A 161 3.53 -6.82 29.37
N THR A 162 2.74 -5.92 29.97
CA THR A 162 1.44 -6.23 30.58
C THR A 162 0.29 -6.00 29.59
N ARG A 163 -0.55 -7.03 29.39
CA ARG A 163 -1.76 -6.96 28.57
C ARG A 163 -2.91 -6.35 29.39
N PRO A 164 -3.65 -5.33 28.90
CA PRO A 164 -4.80 -4.82 29.64
C PRO A 164 -5.95 -5.84 29.65
N ALA A 165 -6.56 -5.99 30.83
CA ALA A 165 -7.71 -6.84 31.08
C ALA A 165 -9.01 -6.18 30.60
N SER A 166 -9.95 -7.02 30.17
CA SER A 166 -11.32 -6.68 29.79
C SER A 166 -12.13 -6.15 30.98
N THR A 167 -12.73 -4.98 30.85
CA THR A 167 -13.78 -4.47 31.75
C THR A 167 -15.14 -4.51 31.04
N THR A 168 -16.11 -5.13 31.69
CA THR A 168 -17.54 -5.17 31.34
C THR A 168 -18.10 -3.74 31.21
N PRO A 169 -18.95 -3.43 30.20
CA PRO A 169 -19.56 -2.10 30.09
C PRO A 169 -20.70 -1.90 31.09
N ALA A 170 -20.74 -0.70 31.67
CA ALA A 170 -21.89 -0.14 32.35
C ALA A 170 -22.81 0.52 31.30
N THR A 171 -24.11 0.25 31.39
CA THR A 171 -25.16 0.82 30.55
C THR A 171 -25.34 2.32 30.84
N ALA A 172 -25.05 3.17 29.87
CA ALA A 172 -25.40 4.60 29.89
C ALA A 172 -26.09 4.98 28.57
N GLU A 173 -27.25 5.64 28.66
CA GLU A 173 -27.96 6.21 27.51
C GLU A 173 -27.16 7.40 26.96
N HIS A 174 -26.81 7.39 25.67
CA HIS A 174 -26.06 8.46 25.00
C HIS A 174 -26.99 9.30 24.12
N VAL A 175 -26.90 10.63 24.29
CA VAL A 175 -27.50 11.64 23.41
C VAL A 175 -26.43 12.11 22.43
N GLN A 176 -26.68 12.05 21.12
CA GLN A 176 -25.75 12.53 20.09
C GLN A 176 -26.37 13.68 19.28
N ASN A 177 -25.54 14.65 18.90
CA ASN A 177 -25.96 15.86 18.20
C ASN A 177 -25.71 15.72 16.68
N ILE A 178 -26.68 16.12 15.86
CA ILE A 178 -26.57 16.21 14.39
C ILE A 178 -26.08 17.62 14.03
N THR A 179 -25.02 17.75 13.24
CA THR A 179 -24.49 19.04 12.78
C THR A 179 -24.41 19.11 11.26
N VAL A 180 -24.46 20.32 10.69
CA VAL A 180 -24.28 20.55 9.24
C VAL A 180 -22.87 20.14 8.80
N PRO A 181 -22.69 19.20 7.86
CA PRO A 181 -21.38 18.76 7.38
C PRO A 181 -20.71 19.78 6.45
N VAL A 182 -19.40 19.64 6.22
CA VAL A 182 -18.63 20.51 5.31
C VAL A 182 -18.99 20.16 3.86
N MET A 183 -19.57 21.10 3.12
CA MET A 183 -20.13 20.90 1.76
C MET A 183 -19.17 21.27 0.61
N GLY A 184 -17.86 21.22 0.84
CA GLY A 184 -16.81 21.52 -0.15
C GLY A 184 -16.07 22.84 0.08
N GLU A 185 -14.97 23.07 -0.66
CA GLU A 185 -14.14 24.27 -0.53
C GLU A 185 -14.94 25.54 -0.88
N GLY A 186 -15.10 26.44 0.11
CA GLY A 186 -15.61 27.79 -0.10
C GLY A 186 -17.11 28.02 0.15
N ILE A 187 -17.90 26.99 0.49
CA ILE A 187 -19.31 27.14 0.88
C ILE A 187 -19.36 27.36 2.40
N ARG A 188 -20.00 28.44 2.88
CA ARG A 188 -20.02 28.81 4.31
C ARG A 188 -21.40 28.79 4.95
N ASN A 189 -22.46 28.76 4.14
CA ASN A 189 -23.84 28.77 4.59
C ASN A 189 -24.70 27.88 3.66
N ALA A 190 -25.77 27.31 4.21
CA ALA A 190 -26.75 26.53 3.45
C ALA A 190 -28.16 26.78 4.02
N LYS A 191 -29.18 26.63 3.18
CA LYS A 191 -30.58 26.84 3.56
C LYS A 191 -31.34 25.52 3.63
N ILE A 192 -32.11 25.29 4.68
CA ILE A 192 -32.90 24.05 4.83
C ILE A 192 -34.14 24.13 3.93
N VAL A 193 -34.26 23.23 2.95
CA VAL A 193 -35.37 23.19 1.99
C VAL A 193 -36.49 22.28 2.47
N SER A 194 -36.15 21.11 2.99
CA SER A 194 -37.12 20.11 3.44
C SER A 194 -36.57 19.33 4.64
N VAL A 195 -37.43 19.11 5.64
CA VAL A 195 -37.15 18.19 6.76
C VAL A 195 -37.96 16.93 6.51
N LEU A 196 -37.27 15.80 6.29
CA LEU A 196 -37.89 14.55 5.83
C LEU A 196 -38.32 13.63 7.00
N LYS A 197 -37.80 13.84 8.21
CA LYS A 197 -38.08 13.02 9.41
C LYS A 197 -38.65 13.82 10.58
N LYS A 198 -39.69 13.31 11.24
CA LYS A 198 -40.33 13.96 12.38
C LYS A 198 -39.67 13.51 13.70
N PRO A 199 -39.70 14.34 14.77
CA PRO A 199 -39.29 13.92 16.10
C PRO A 199 -40.03 12.66 16.54
N GLY A 200 -39.32 11.62 16.96
CA GLY A 200 -39.86 10.31 17.34
C GLY A 200 -39.80 9.23 16.26
N ASP A 201 -39.41 9.56 15.02
CA ASP A 201 -39.25 8.57 13.96
C ASP A 201 -37.98 7.72 14.18
N ALA A 202 -38.07 6.43 13.84
CA ALA A 202 -36.91 5.54 13.82
C ALA A 202 -36.03 5.87 12.61
N ILE A 203 -34.76 6.11 12.86
CA ILE A 203 -33.72 6.43 11.87
C ILE A 203 -32.78 5.24 11.74
N ALA A 204 -32.59 4.76 10.51
CA ALA A 204 -31.55 3.79 10.17
C ALA A 204 -30.22 4.50 9.84
N LEU A 205 -29.13 3.74 9.83
CA LEU A 205 -27.84 4.23 9.31
C LEU A 205 -28.02 4.65 7.85
N ASP A 206 -27.48 5.81 7.47
CA ASP A 206 -27.53 6.39 6.12
C ASP A 206 -28.92 6.84 5.63
N ASP A 207 -29.91 6.97 6.53
CA ASP A 207 -31.27 7.46 6.20
C ASP A 207 -31.28 9.00 6.06
N PRO A 208 -31.83 9.58 4.96
CA PRO A 208 -31.85 11.02 4.75
C PRO A 208 -32.75 11.75 5.77
N LEU A 209 -32.17 12.73 6.46
CA LEU A 209 -32.81 13.49 7.53
C LEU A 209 -33.43 14.80 7.02
N CYS A 210 -32.66 15.57 6.26
CA CYS A 210 -33.09 16.84 5.67
C CYS A 210 -32.29 17.17 4.40
N GLU A 211 -32.85 18.02 3.54
CA GLU A 211 -32.19 18.52 2.35
C GLU A 211 -31.78 19.98 2.56
N VAL A 212 -30.54 20.29 2.25
CA VAL A 212 -29.98 21.65 2.31
C VAL A 212 -29.60 22.13 0.92
N GLU A 213 -30.00 23.35 0.57
CA GLU A 213 -29.67 24.00 -0.69
C GLU A 213 -28.54 24.99 -0.50
N THR A 214 -27.55 24.88 -1.39
CA THR A 214 -26.43 25.81 -1.55
C THR A 214 -26.54 26.50 -2.91
N ASP A 215 -25.78 27.57 -3.15
CA ASP A 215 -25.76 28.35 -4.40
C ASP A 215 -25.53 27.51 -5.68
N LYS A 216 -25.06 26.26 -5.56
CA LYS A 216 -24.72 25.40 -6.71
C LYS A 216 -25.38 24.03 -6.74
N ALA A 217 -25.90 23.52 -5.61
CA ALA A 217 -26.53 22.21 -5.55
C ALA A 217 -27.37 22.02 -4.26
N VAL A 218 -28.31 21.06 -4.33
CA VAL A 218 -29.05 20.54 -3.18
C VAL A 218 -28.32 19.29 -2.66
N TYR A 219 -28.03 19.25 -1.37
CA TYR A 219 -27.35 18.16 -0.69
C TYR A 219 -28.27 17.50 0.35
N PRO A 220 -28.46 16.17 0.32
CA PRO A 220 -29.11 15.45 1.41
C PRO A 220 -28.16 15.29 2.60
N ILE A 221 -28.64 15.58 3.82
CA ILE A 221 -27.94 15.27 5.07
C ILE A 221 -28.45 13.91 5.56
N GLU A 222 -27.57 12.93 5.61
CA GLU A 222 -27.85 11.55 6.02
C GLU A 222 -27.46 11.32 7.49
N SER A 223 -28.14 10.39 8.16
CA SER A 223 -27.83 10.04 9.55
C SER A 223 -26.60 9.14 9.66
N SER A 224 -25.62 9.56 10.46
CA SER A 224 -24.44 8.73 10.78
C SER A 224 -24.69 7.67 11.87
N PHE A 225 -25.89 7.63 12.46
CA PHE A 225 -26.23 6.71 13.55
C PHE A 225 -27.67 6.20 13.44
N ALA A 226 -27.89 4.93 13.80
CA ALA A 226 -29.22 4.34 13.92
C ALA A 226 -29.80 4.60 15.31
N GLY A 227 -31.00 5.18 15.40
CA GLY A 227 -31.61 5.59 16.65
C GLY A 227 -33.00 6.18 16.48
N VAL A 228 -33.52 6.79 17.53
CA VAL A 228 -34.79 7.54 17.46
C VAL A 228 -34.49 9.03 17.36
N MET A 229 -35.14 9.71 16.43
CA MET A 229 -34.99 11.17 16.27
C MET A 229 -35.48 11.89 17.52
N GLY A 230 -34.60 12.66 18.15
CA GLY A 230 -34.92 13.59 19.22
C GLY A 230 -35.50 14.91 18.70
N GLU A 231 -35.22 16.01 19.39
CA GLU A 231 -35.79 17.32 19.06
C GLU A 231 -34.99 18.04 17.95
N TRP A 232 -35.69 18.60 16.96
CA TRP A 232 -35.10 19.52 15.98
C TRP A 232 -34.96 20.92 16.58
N LYS A 233 -33.77 21.52 16.45
CA LYS A 233 -33.48 22.89 16.89
C LYS A 233 -33.72 23.94 15.79
N THR A 234 -34.03 23.53 14.55
CA THR A 234 -34.16 24.41 13.36
C THR A 234 -35.47 24.17 12.59
N LYS A 235 -35.95 25.19 11.84
CA LYS A 235 -37.18 25.11 11.03
C LYS A 235 -36.89 25.14 9.52
N VAL A 236 -37.84 24.65 8.73
CA VAL A 236 -37.79 24.71 7.26
C VAL A 236 -37.69 26.18 6.82
N GLY A 237 -36.66 26.51 6.04
CA GLY A 237 -36.37 27.86 5.56
C GLY A 237 -35.25 28.60 6.30
N ASP A 238 -34.73 28.06 7.41
CA ASP A 238 -33.62 28.67 8.16
C ASP A 238 -32.27 28.53 7.43
N THR A 239 -31.44 29.56 7.56
CA THR A 239 -30.05 29.55 7.07
C THR A 239 -29.14 29.04 8.18
N VAL A 240 -28.37 27.99 7.90
CA VAL A 240 -27.50 27.33 8.86
C VAL A 240 -26.03 27.41 8.44
N GLU A 241 -25.14 27.61 9.41
CA GLU A 241 -23.69 27.62 9.20
C GLU A 241 -23.09 26.23 9.35
N ILE A 242 -21.92 26.00 8.73
CA ILE A 242 -21.18 24.74 8.86
C ILE A 242 -20.85 24.49 10.33
N GLY A 243 -21.20 23.30 10.84
CA GLY A 243 -21.04 22.93 12.25
C GLY A 243 -22.19 23.33 13.17
N GLN A 244 -23.24 24.00 12.67
CA GLN A 244 -24.42 24.33 13.48
C GLN A 244 -25.24 23.07 13.79
N GLU A 245 -25.70 22.94 15.04
CA GLU A 245 -26.49 21.80 15.53
C GLU A 245 -27.94 21.87 15.02
N LEU A 246 -28.38 20.81 14.34
CA LEU A 246 -29.70 20.67 13.75
C LEU A 246 -30.69 19.94 14.67
N GLY A 247 -30.23 18.96 15.46
CA GLY A 247 -31.07 18.19 16.38
C GLY A 247 -30.32 17.07 17.10
N THR A 248 -31.02 16.27 17.90
CA THR A 248 -30.41 15.18 18.69
C THR A 248 -30.94 13.80 18.28
N ILE A 249 -30.12 12.74 18.38
CA ILE A 249 -30.54 11.33 18.20
C ILE A 249 -30.31 10.57 19.51
N LEU A 250 -31.27 9.73 19.90
CA LEU A 250 -31.19 8.84 21.06
C LEU A 250 -30.90 7.40 20.59
N THR A 251 -29.77 6.83 21.02
CA THR A 251 -29.35 5.47 20.65
C THR A 251 -29.45 4.49 21.81
N ARG A 252 -30.02 3.30 21.59
CA ARG A 252 -29.96 2.15 22.52
C ARG A 252 -29.21 0.99 21.83
N GLU A 253 -28.12 0.51 22.43
CA GLU A 253 -27.31 -0.56 21.83
C GLU A 253 -28.05 -1.91 21.82
N GLY A 254 -28.24 -2.47 20.63
CA GLY A 254 -28.43 -3.90 20.38
C GLY A 254 -27.09 -4.50 19.92
N SER A 255 -26.76 -5.70 20.40
CA SER A 255 -25.42 -6.28 20.31
C SER A 255 -24.89 -6.42 18.87
N LEU A 256 -23.62 -6.02 18.68
CA LEU A 256 -22.85 -6.07 17.43
C LEU A 256 -22.73 -7.48 16.80
N ALA A 257 -23.15 -8.54 17.52
CA ALA A 257 -23.05 -9.92 17.08
C ALA A 257 -24.23 -10.39 16.22
N GLU A 258 -25.42 -9.78 16.34
CA GLU A 258 -26.60 -10.16 15.55
C GLU A 258 -26.65 -9.44 14.19
N GLN A 259 -25.95 -8.31 14.05
CA GLN A 259 -25.96 -7.47 12.85
C GLN A 259 -25.06 -8.01 11.71
N PHE A 260 -24.03 -8.79 12.03
CA PHE A 260 -23.22 -9.49 11.00
C PHE A 260 -23.95 -10.66 10.33
N GLN A 261 -25.01 -11.20 10.93
CA GLN A 261 -25.79 -12.30 10.35
C GLN A 261 -26.96 -11.84 9.46
N ALA A 262 -27.42 -10.59 9.58
CA ALA A 262 -28.45 -10.02 8.71
C ALA A 262 -27.86 -9.52 7.37
N ALA A 263 -26.70 -8.85 7.39
CA ALA A 263 -26.01 -8.37 6.19
C ALA A 263 -25.51 -9.50 5.25
N ALA A 264 -25.30 -10.71 5.79
CA ALA A 264 -24.88 -11.88 5.01
C ALA A 264 -26.02 -12.55 4.22
N LYS A 265 -27.29 -12.20 4.46
CA LYS A 265 -28.45 -12.76 3.73
C LYS A 265 -29.00 -11.84 2.64
N GLU A 266 -28.64 -10.56 2.63
CA GLU A 266 -29.19 -9.57 1.68
C GLU A 266 -28.34 -9.41 0.41
N SER A 267 -27.07 -9.85 0.41
CA SER A 267 -26.22 -9.91 -0.79
C SER A 267 -26.49 -11.13 -1.71
N ALA A 268 -27.60 -11.87 -1.51
CA ALA A 268 -27.92 -13.08 -2.26
C ALA A 268 -29.10 -12.95 -3.24
N THR A 269 -29.64 -11.76 -3.50
CA THR A 269 -30.76 -11.58 -4.45
C THR A 269 -30.68 -10.29 -5.26
N GLY A 270 -30.14 -10.41 -6.47
CA GLY A 270 -30.76 -9.89 -7.69
C GLY A 270 -30.36 -8.49 -8.19
N GLY A 271 -29.93 -8.44 -9.45
CA GLY A 271 -30.45 -7.43 -10.38
C GLY A 271 -29.42 -6.61 -11.16
N ALA A 272 -29.14 -7.02 -12.39
CA ALA A 272 -28.38 -6.28 -13.38
C ALA A 272 -29.05 -4.96 -13.80
N LEU A 273 -28.23 -3.92 -14.05
CA LEU A 273 -28.62 -2.74 -14.82
C LEU A 273 -27.56 -2.43 -15.87
N ALA A 274 -27.99 -2.51 -17.14
CA ALA A 274 -27.27 -2.07 -18.32
C ALA A 274 -27.34 -0.54 -18.44
N ALA A 275 -26.24 0.09 -18.83
CA ALA A 275 -26.20 1.51 -19.17
C ALA A 275 -25.48 1.72 -20.51
N GLY A 276 -26.31 2.04 -21.52
CA GLY A 276 -26.15 3.13 -22.49
C GLY A 276 -24.74 3.52 -22.96
N ALA A 277 -24.52 3.27 -24.25
CA ALA A 277 -23.49 3.88 -25.07
C ALA A 277 -23.68 5.41 -25.22
N ASP A 278 -22.59 6.17 -25.14
CA ASP A 278 -22.46 7.37 -25.97
C ASP A 278 -21.01 7.62 -26.43
N ARG A 279 -20.95 8.24 -27.60
CA ARG A 279 -19.88 8.42 -28.57
C ARG A 279 -18.75 9.33 -28.10
N ALA A 280 -17.52 8.85 -28.13
CA ALA A 280 -16.32 9.69 -28.12
C ALA A 280 -15.90 10.05 -29.56
N ARG A 281 -15.97 11.35 -29.88
CA ARG A 281 -15.45 11.96 -31.10
C ARG A 281 -13.92 11.87 -31.13
N SER A 282 -13.41 11.49 -32.30
CA SER A 282 -12.01 11.55 -32.69
C SER A 282 -11.54 12.98 -32.96
N MET A 283 -10.34 13.33 -32.48
CA MET A 283 -9.50 14.36 -33.10
C MET A 283 -8.02 13.94 -33.05
N PRO A 284 -7.20 14.29 -34.05
CA PRO A 284 -5.92 13.64 -34.34
C PRO A 284 -4.73 14.28 -33.62
N GLU A 285 -3.67 13.49 -33.49
CA GLU A 285 -2.33 13.84 -33.00
C GLU A 285 -1.75 15.07 -33.73
N ARG A 286 -1.13 15.98 -32.96
CA ARG A 286 -0.26 17.03 -33.48
C ARG A 286 1.20 16.63 -33.27
N GLU A 287 1.89 16.41 -34.39
CA GLU A 287 3.35 16.31 -34.44
C GLU A 287 3.99 17.62 -33.96
N PHE A 288 4.91 17.51 -32.98
CA PHE A 288 5.84 18.56 -32.64
C PHE A 288 7.17 18.32 -33.37
N THR A 289 7.37 19.00 -34.51
CA THR A 289 8.70 19.18 -35.10
C THR A 289 9.44 20.28 -34.34
N GLN A 290 10.59 19.97 -33.75
CA GLN A 290 11.58 20.97 -33.34
C GLN A 290 12.78 20.98 -34.32
N PRO A 291 13.29 22.17 -34.70
CA PRO A 291 14.44 22.29 -35.58
C PRO A 291 15.77 22.29 -34.81
N GLY A 292 16.71 21.48 -35.31
CA GLY A 292 18.16 21.74 -35.39
C GLY A 292 18.93 22.23 -34.16
N SER A 293 19.74 21.34 -33.56
CA SER A 293 21.11 21.70 -33.19
C SER A 293 22.05 20.52 -33.39
N SER A 294 23.09 20.78 -34.18
CA SER A 294 24.16 19.86 -34.55
C SER A 294 25.08 19.59 -33.37
N GLY A 295 25.13 18.34 -32.94
CA GLY A 295 26.14 17.82 -32.01
C GLY A 295 26.12 16.31 -32.08
N SER A 296 26.88 15.73 -33.03
CA SER A 296 26.96 14.29 -33.25
C SER A 296 27.64 13.59 -32.06
N ARG A 297 26.87 13.32 -31.00
CA ARG A 297 27.06 12.09 -30.22
C ARG A 297 26.54 10.98 -31.10
N ARG A 298 27.40 10.02 -31.47
CA ARG A 298 26.94 8.73 -32.00
C ARG A 298 26.07 8.09 -30.92
N SER A 299 24.78 8.36 -30.98
CA SER A 299 23.77 7.62 -30.26
C SER A 299 23.67 6.27 -30.95
N THR A 300 24.26 5.23 -30.36
CA THR A 300 23.89 3.87 -30.70
C THR A 300 22.43 3.69 -30.27
N THR A 301 21.53 3.58 -31.23
CA THR A 301 20.13 3.24 -30.97
C THR A 301 20.11 1.82 -30.40
N ILE A 302 19.89 1.71 -29.09
CA ILE A 302 19.68 0.43 -28.41
C ILE A 302 18.18 0.12 -28.53
N GLU A 303 17.85 -1.07 -29.05
CA GLU A 303 16.46 -1.53 -29.05
C GLU A 303 15.98 -1.68 -27.60
N PRO A 304 14.77 -1.18 -27.26
CA PRO A 304 14.24 -1.33 -25.91
C PRO A 304 14.00 -2.82 -25.60
N ALA A 305 14.24 -3.21 -24.34
CA ALA A 305 14.08 -4.59 -23.89
C ALA A 305 12.63 -5.13 -24.05
N LEU A 306 11.64 -4.24 -24.05
CA LEU A 306 10.25 -4.54 -24.36
C LEU A 306 9.84 -3.81 -25.64
N SER A 307 9.07 -4.49 -26.50
CA SER A 307 8.55 -3.86 -27.71
C SER A 307 7.55 -2.74 -27.34
N PRO A 308 7.48 -1.64 -28.12
CA PRO A 308 6.49 -0.57 -27.89
C PRO A 308 5.03 -1.08 -27.85
N THR A 309 4.75 -2.18 -28.55
CA THR A 309 3.45 -2.86 -28.50
C THR A 309 3.17 -3.46 -27.12
N ILE A 310 4.15 -4.12 -26.51
CA ILE A 310 4.03 -4.64 -25.14
C ILE A 310 3.86 -3.47 -24.15
N THR A 311 4.67 -2.42 -24.27
CA THR A 311 4.58 -1.25 -23.38
C THR A 311 3.20 -0.60 -23.40
N ARG A 312 2.57 -0.50 -24.58
CA ARG A 312 1.20 0.01 -24.70
C ARG A 312 0.15 -0.93 -24.09
N LYS A 313 0.35 -2.25 -24.16
CA LYS A 313 -0.55 -3.22 -23.52
C LYS A 313 -0.44 -3.18 -21.98
N LEU A 314 0.76 -2.92 -21.45
CA LEU A 314 1.00 -2.84 -20.02
C LEU A 314 0.24 -1.71 -19.32
N SER A 315 -0.08 -0.62 -20.01
CA SER A 315 -0.81 0.52 -19.40
C SER A 315 -2.25 0.17 -18.98
N ARG A 316 -2.79 -0.96 -19.45
CA ARG A 316 -4.13 -1.45 -19.11
C ARG A 316 -4.14 -2.48 -18.00
N VAL A 317 -2.99 -3.04 -17.64
CA VAL A 317 -2.89 -4.07 -16.60
C VAL A 317 -3.03 -3.41 -15.24
N ILE A 318 -3.83 -3.99 -14.33
CA ILE A 318 -3.86 -3.62 -12.92
C ILE A 318 -3.05 -4.67 -12.16
N PRO A 319 -1.72 -4.51 -12.00
CA PRO A 319 -0.91 -5.57 -11.42
C PRO A 319 -1.11 -5.64 -9.90
N ALA A 320 -1.29 -6.86 -9.40
CA ALA A 320 -1.15 -7.18 -7.99
C ALA A 320 -0.13 -8.31 -7.83
N ASN A 321 0.60 -8.32 -6.71
CA ASN A 321 1.65 -9.29 -6.45
C ASN A 321 1.48 -9.93 -5.08
N LEU A 322 1.74 -11.23 -5.00
CA LEU A 322 1.86 -11.98 -3.76
C LEU A 322 3.10 -12.85 -3.78
N GLN A 323 3.59 -13.22 -2.59
CA GLN A 323 4.71 -14.13 -2.44
C GLN A 323 4.35 -15.25 -1.47
N ILE A 324 4.86 -16.45 -1.74
CA ILE A 324 4.73 -17.60 -0.85
C ILE A 324 5.97 -18.48 -0.95
N ASP A 325 6.45 -18.96 0.19
CA ASP A 325 7.57 -19.90 0.23
C ASP A 325 7.06 -21.34 0.21
N ALA A 326 7.69 -22.19 -0.59
CA ALA A 326 7.40 -23.62 -0.69
C ALA A 326 8.64 -24.44 -0.31
N ARG A 327 8.45 -25.47 0.53
CA ARG A 327 9.54 -26.39 0.90
C ARG A 327 10.08 -27.12 -0.33
N TRP A 328 11.41 -27.16 -0.44
CA TRP A 328 12.11 -27.63 -1.65
C TRP A 328 12.34 -29.15 -1.69
N GLU A 329 12.31 -29.80 -0.52
CA GLU A 329 12.77 -31.18 -0.37
C GLU A 329 12.12 -32.20 -1.31
N ALA A 330 10.81 -32.07 -1.58
CA ALA A 330 10.09 -33.04 -2.40
C ALA A 330 10.55 -33.02 -3.86
N ILE A 331 10.78 -31.83 -4.43
CA ILE A 331 11.34 -31.66 -5.77
C ILE A 331 12.77 -32.20 -5.82
N GLN A 332 13.58 -31.93 -4.80
CA GLN A 332 14.96 -32.42 -4.71
C GLN A 332 14.99 -33.96 -4.67
N LYS A 333 14.21 -34.59 -3.78
CA LYS A 333 14.08 -36.05 -3.69
C LYS A 333 13.60 -36.67 -5.01
N ALA A 334 12.60 -36.07 -5.66
CA ALA A 334 12.10 -36.54 -6.95
C ALA A 334 13.15 -36.46 -8.05
N ARG A 335 13.95 -35.38 -8.07
CA ARG A 335 15.04 -35.19 -9.02
C ARG A 335 16.16 -36.21 -8.81
N ASP A 336 16.57 -36.44 -7.57
CA ASP A 336 17.67 -37.36 -7.27
C ASP A 336 17.27 -38.80 -7.63
N ALA A 337 16.05 -39.22 -7.31
CA ALA A 337 15.51 -40.51 -7.73
C ALA A 337 15.41 -40.65 -9.27
N ALA A 338 15.08 -39.56 -9.99
CA ALA A 338 15.05 -39.58 -11.45
C ALA A 338 16.45 -39.63 -12.08
N LYS A 339 17.43 -38.94 -11.48
CA LYS A 339 18.84 -39.01 -11.91
C LYS A 339 19.42 -40.41 -11.79
N GLU A 340 19.08 -41.14 -10.73
CA GLU A 340 19.52 -42.53 -10.56
C GLU A 340 18.97 -43.46 -11.66
N LYS A 341 17.74 -43.22 -12.14
CA LYS A 341 17.08 -44.06 -13.16
C LYS A 341 17.41 -43.66 -14.60
N GLU A 342 17.42 -42.37 -14.89
CA GLU A 342 17.43 -41.83 -16.26
C GLU A 342 18.71 -41.03 -16.58
N GLY A 343 19.59 -40.83 -15.60
CA GLY A 343 20.87 -40.15 -15.77
C GLY A 343 20.71 -38.74 -16.34
N LYS A 344 21.28 -38.50 -17.52
CA LYS A 344 21.24 -37.20 -18.21
C LYS A 344 19.84 -36.80 -18.70
N ASN A 345 18.92 -37.76 -18.83
CA ASN A 345 17.54 -37.50 -19.28
C ASN A 345 16.60 -37.17 -18.12
N ALA A 346 17.11 -37.16 -16.88
CA ALA A 346 16.30 -36.88 -15.71
C ALA A 346 15.61 -35.50 -15.82
N PRO A 347 14.29 -35.42 -15.53
CA PRO A 347 13.54 -34.17 -15.54
C PRO A 347 14.20 -33.09 -14.67
N SER A 348 14.30 -31.88 -15.21
CA SER A 348 14.80 -30.72 -14.47
C SER A 348 13.79 -30.26 -13.40
N PRO A 349 14.23 -29.56 -12.34
CA PRO A 349 13.28 -28.97 -11.39
C PRO A 349 12.33 -27.97 -12.06
N SER A 350 12.79 -27.26 -13.09
CA SER A 350 11.97 -26.33 -13.86
C SER A 350 10.77 -27.01 -14.51
N VAL A 351 10.93 -28.22 -15.07
CA VAL A 351 9.80 -28.98 -15.63
C VAL A 351 8.89 -29.56 -14.55
N MET A 352 9.44 -29.95 -13.39
CA MET A 352 8.64 -30.40 -12.24
C MET A 352 7.75 -29.29 -11.69
N ILE A 353 8.29 -28.07 -11.56
CA ILE A 353 7.54 -26.89 -11.12
C ILE A 353 6.51 -26.49 -12.19
N ALA A 354 6.90 -26.50 -13.47
CA ALA A 354 5.97 -26.25 -14.57
C ALA A 354 4.76 -27.20 -14.54
N TRP A 355 5.01 -28.48 -14.28
CA TRP A 355 3.94 -29.47 -14.10
C TRP A 355 3.06 -29.17 -12.89
N ALA A 356 3.66 -28.81 -11.75
CA ALA A 356 2.91 -28.40 -10.56
C ALA A 356 1.98 -27.20 -10.84
N VAL A 357 2.44 -26.24 -11.64
CA VAL A 357 1.63 -25.09 -12.08
C VAL A 357 0.48 -25.52 -12.98
N VAL A 358 0.70 -26.41 -13.96
CA VAL A 358 -0.38 -26.96 -14.81
C VAL A 358 -1.46 -27.62 -13.95
N ARG A 359 -1.07 -28.47 -13.00
CA ARG A 359 -2.02 -29.16 -12.11
C ARG A 359 -2.78 -28.20 -11.19
N ALA A 360 -2.16 -27.09 -10.80
CA ALA A 360 -2.86 -26.02 -10.09
C ALA A 360 -3.84 -25.28 -11.01
N MET A 361 -3.46 -24.97 -12.24
CA MET A 361 -4.32 -24.26 -13.20
C MET A 361 -5.62 -25.03 -13.49
N GLU A 362 -5.60 -26.37 -13.49
CA GLU A 362 -6.80 -27.21 -13.64
C GLU A 362 -7.88 -26.91 -12.59
N LYS A 363 -7.48 -26.55 -11.37
CA LYS A 363 -8.38 -26.24 -10.25
C LYS A 363 -8.71 -24.77 -10.12
N HIS A 364 -8.01 -23.90 -10.84
CA HIS A 364 -8.06 -22.46 -10.68
C HIS A 364 -8.40 -21.77 -12.00
N ALA A 365 -9.69 -21.83 -12.33
CA ALA A 365 -10.27 -21.29 -13.56
C ALA A 365 -9.79 -19.87 -13.96
N PRO A 366 -9.66 -18.89 -13.04
CA PRO A 366 -9.20 -17.55 -13.40
C PRO A 366 -7.81 -17.49 -14.02
N PHE A 367 -6.92 -18.45 -13.73
CA PHE A 367 -5.58 -18.53 -14.31
C PHE A 367 -5.54 -19.29 -15.65
N ARG A 368 -6.69 -19.74 -16.16
CA ARG A 368 -6.85 -20.29 -17.52
C ARG A 368 -7.37 -19.24 -18.52
N ARG A 369 -7.62 -18.02 -18.05
CA ARG A 369 -8.22 -16.94 -18.83
C ARG A 369 -7.17 -16.19 -19.64
N LEU A 370 -7.61 -15.58 -20.74
CA LEU A 370 -6.83 -14.65 -21.56
C LEU A 370 -7.58 -13.33 -21.68
N ILE A 371 -6.83 -12.23 -21.75
CA ILE A 371 -7.38 -10.91 -22.04
C ILE A 371 -7.13 -10.63 -23.51
N LEU A 372 -8.22 -10.51 -24.29
CA LEU A 372 -8.16 -10.13 -25.70
C LEU A 372 -7.93 -8.61 -25.87
N ASP A 373 -7.59 -8.18 -27.08
CA ASP A 373 -7.28 -6.78 -27.40
C ASP A 373 -8.48 -5.82 -27.21
N ASP A 374 -9.70 -6.35 -27.22
CA ASP A 374 -10.96 -5.63 -26.97
C ASP A 374 -11.41 -5.69 -25.50
N ASP A 375 -10.50 -6.06 -24.60
CA ASP A 375 -10.73 -6.23 -23.16
C ASP A 375 -11.77 -7.33 -22.82
N GLN A 376 -12.14 -8.19 -23.77
CA GLN A 376 -12.90 -9.41 -23.48
C GLN A 376 -12.03 -10.44 -22.76
N ILE A 377 -12.60 -11.02 -21.70
CA ILE A 377 -11.96 -12.09 -20.93
C ILE A 377 -12.54 -13.41 -21.41
N ILE A 378 -11.70 -14.24 -22.03
CA ILE A 378 -12.08 -15.60 -22.44
C ILE A 378 -11.55 -16.59 -21.40
N GLU A 379 -12.40 -17.51 -20.97
CA GLU A 379 -12.01 -18.66 -20.18
C GLU A 379 -11.91 -19.90 -21.08
N ASN A 380 -10.78 -20.60 -21.01
CA ASN A 380 -10.56 -21.84 -21.76
C ASN A 380 -10.55 -23.05 -20.81
N GLU A 381 -11.15 -24.16 -21.23
CA GLU A 381 -11.02 -25.45 -20.54
C GLU A 381 -9.63 -26.05 -20.75
N ASP A 382 -9.16 -25.97 -21.99
CA ASP A 382 -7.81 -26.37 -22.40
C ASP A 382 -6.90 -25.15 -22.45
N PHE A 383 -5.68 -25.30 -21.94
CA PHE A 383 -4.82 -24.15 -21.75
C PHE A 383 -3.35 -24.47 -21.98
N ASP A 384 -2.65 -23.43 -22.41
CA ASP A 384 -1.22 -23.46 -22.66
C ASP A 384 -0.45 -23.01 -21.41
N LEU A 385 0.83 -23.38 -21.33
CA LEU A 385 1.75 -22.88 -20.32
C LEU A 385 2.92 -22.17 -20.98
N GLY A 386 3.21 -20.94 -20.56
CA GLY A 386 4.36 -20.17 -21.00
C GLY A 386 5.56 -20.36 -20.09
N VAL A 387 6.76 -20.38 -20.68
CA VAL A 387 8.05 -20.42 -19.96
C VAL A 387 8.96 -19.36 -20.56
N ALA A 388 9.38 -18.40 -19.76
CA ALA A 388 10.35 -17.39 -20.19
C ALA A 388 11.74 -18.02 -20.34
N VAL A 389 12.35 -17.83 -21.50
CA VAL A 389 13.67 -18.32 -21.87
C VAL A 389 14.53 -17.12 -22.23
N ALA A 390 15.67 -17.00 -21.54
CA ALA A 390 16.71 -16.03 -21.89
C ALA A 390 17.42 -16.48 -23.17
N LEU A 391 17.53 -15.56 -24.13
CA LEU A 391 18.25 -15.69 -25.38
C LEU A 391 19.55 -14.87 -25.32
N GLU A 392 20.35 -14.93 -26.38
CA GLU A 392 21.53 -14.08 -26.54
C GLU A 392 21.16 -12.58 -26.61
N ASN A 393 22.12 -11.73 -26.26
CA ASN A 393 21.99 -10.26 -26.27
C ASN A 393 20.85 -9.71 -25.38
N ASP A 394 20.63 -10.30 -24.19
CA ASP A 394 19.63 -9.85 -23.21
C ASP A 394 18.17 -9.88 -23.73
N ARG A 395 17.92 -10.73 -24.73
CA ARG A 395 16.59 -10.92 -25.29
C ARG A 395 15.83 -12.00 -24.52
N LEU A 396 14.53 -11.83 -24.39
CA LEU A 396 13.63 -12.80 -23.77
C LEU A 396 12.64 -13.32 -24.82
N ALA A 397 12.40 -14.63 -24.79
CA ALA A 397 11.33 -15.25 -25.55
C ALA A 397 10.53 -16.19 -24.66
N THR A 398 9.26 -16.40 -25.00
CA THR A 398 8.37 -17.30 -24.27
C THR A 398 8.23 -18.60 -25.05
N ALA A 399 8.67 -19.71 -24.47
CA ALA A 399 8.37 -21.06 -24.93
C ALA A 399 6.94 -21.42 -24.49
N VAL A 400 6.07 -21.84 -25.41
CA VAL A 400 4.67 -22.17 -25.12
C VAL A 400 4.46 -23.68 -25.24
N VAL A 401 4.06 -24.30 -24.13
CA VAL A 401 3.63 -25.71 -24.10
C VAL A 401 2.13 -25.74 -24.38
N VAL A 402 1.77 -26.07 -25.63
CA VAL A 402 0.39 -26.08 -26.11
C VAL A 402 -0.42 -27.23 -25.50
N ASP A 403 -1.68 -26.99 -25.11
CA ASP A 403 -2.57 -27.99 -24.48
C ASP A 403 -1.88 -28.68 -23.28
N ALA A 404 -1.30 -27.89 -22.38
CA ALA A 404 -0.47 -28.39 -21.30
C ALA A 404 -1.24 -29.34 -20.36
N ASN A 405 -2.53 -29.10 -20.15
CA ASN A 405 -3.42 -29.91 -19.31
C ASN A 405 -3.64 -31.34 -19.87
N LYS A 406 -3.68 -31.50 -21.19
CA LYS A 406 -3.96 -32.79 -21.86
C LYS A 406 -2.79 -33.77 -21.83
N LYS A 407 -1.59 -33.31 -21.55
CA LYS A 407 -0.38 -34.14 -21.66
C LYS A 407 -0.22 -35.05 -20.45
N SER A 408 0.18 -36.29 -20.68
CA SER A 408 0.71 -37.14 -19.61
C SER A 408 2.08 -36.63 -19.13
N TRP A 409 2.54 -37.07 -17.96
CA TRP A 409 3.85 -36.64 -17.43
C TRP A 409 5.03 -36.87 -18.42
N PRO A 410 5.20 -38.07 -19.02
CA PRO A 410 6.29 -38.30 -19.97
C PRO A 410 6.20 -37.43 -21.23
N GLU A 411 4.98 -37.26 -21.76
CA GLU A 411 4.74 -36.39 -22.92
C GLU A 411 5.01 -34.93 -22.60
N PHE A 412 4.59 -34.47 -21.41
CA PHE A 412 4.84 -33.12 -20.95
C PHE A 412 6.34 -32.84 -20.81
N VAL A 413 7.10 -33.75 -20.19
CA VAL A 413 8.56 -33.60 -20.06
C VAL A 413 9.23 -33.50 -21.43
N LYS A 414 8.84 -34.37 -22.38
CA LYS A 414 9.37 -34.35 -23.74
C LYS A 414 9.07 -33.02 -24.43
N VAL A 415 7.79 -32.63 -24.50
CA VAL A 415 7.36 -31.40 -25.19
C VAL A 415 7.97 -30.17 -24.55
N TYR A 416 7.99 -30.09 -23.21
CA TYR A 416 8.60 -28.99 -22.49
C TYR A 416 10.07 -28.78 -22.89
N ASN A 417 10.86 -29.87 -22.87
CA ASN A 417 12.28 -29.80 -23.20
C ASN A 417 12.51 -29.44 -24.67
N GLU A 418 11.72 -30.01 -25.60
CA GLU A 418 11.78 -29.71 -27.02
C GLU A 418 11.46 -28.22 -27.29
N THR A 419 10.36 -27.71 -26.73
CA THR A 419 9.96 -26.30 -26.91
C THR A 419 10.99 -25.35 -26.31
N VAL A 420 11.46 -25.57 -25.08
CA VAL A 420 12.47 -24.70 -24.43
C VAL A 420 13.78 -24.68 -25.22
N ASN A 421 14.24 -25.82 -25.73
CA ASN A 421 15.45 -25.91 -26.55
C ASN A 421 15.26 -25.22 -27.92
N ALA A 422 14.11 -25.42 -28.56
CA ALA A 422 13.78 -24.76 -29.83
C ALA A 422 13.72 -23.23 -29.66
N THR A 423 13.12 -22.74 -28.57
CA THR A 423 13.06 -21.31 -28.29
C THR A 423 14.43 -20.72 -28.03
N ARG A 424 15.30 -21.43 -27.29
CA ARG A 424 16.69 -21.03 -27.11
C ARG A 424 17.47 -20.96 -28.43
N GLY A 425 17.13 -21.80 -29.40
CA GLY A 425 17.66 -21.76 -30.77
C GLY A 425 17.09 -20.65 -31.66
N GLY A 426 16.25 -19.75 -31.13
CA GLY A 426 15.73 -18.58 -31.84
C GLY A 426 14.31 -18.74 -32.40
N ARG A 427 13.62 -19.86 -32.15
CA ARG A 427 12.21 -20.02 -32.52
C ARG A 427 11.29 -19.27 -31.55
N VAL A 428 10.54 -18.31 -32.06
CA VAL A 428 9.57 -17.54 -31.26
C VAL A 428 8.16 -17.91 -31.73
N ASP A 429 7.45 -18.73 -30.96
CA ASP A 429 6.03 -18.99 -31.19
C ASP A 429 5.18 -17.89 -30.52
N ALA A 430 3.99 -17.62 -31.07
CA ALA A 430 3.15 -16.48 -30.68
C ALA A 430 2.65 -16.54 -29.22
N MET A 431 2.54 -15.35 -28.60
CA MET A 431 2.39 -15.11 -27.15
C MET A 431 0.97 -15.33 -26.61
N ASN A 432 0.48 -16.57 -26.45
CA ASN A 432 -0.89 -16.81 -25.96
C ASN A 432 -0.98 -17.77 -24.75
N ALA A 433 -0.07 -17.68 -23.78
CA ALA A 433 -0.18 -18.45 -22.55
C ALA A 433 -0.88 -17.66 -21.43
N PRO A 434 -1.91 -18.20 -20.75
CA PRO A 434 -2.55 -17.56 -19.59
C PRO A 434 -1.59 -17.26 -18.44
N VAL A 435 -0.68 -18.20 -18.17
CA VAL A 435 0.36 -18.08 -17.14
C VAL A 435 1.73 -18.30 -17.75
N VAL A 436 2.67 -17.42 -17.41
CA VAL A 436 4.08 -17.53 -17.79
C VAL A 436 4.94 -17.78 -16.56
N ILE A 437 5.81 -18.78 -16.62
CA ILE A 437 6.80 -19.07 -15.58
C ILE A 437 8.12 -18.42 -15.98
N THR A 438 8.72 -17.67 -15.07
CA THR A 438 10.09 -17.15 -15.22
C THR A 438 10.93 -17.62 -14.05
N SER A 439 12.13 -18.14 -14.33
CA SER A 439 13.02 -18.61 -13.28
C SER A 439 14.39 -17.97 -13.45
N LEU A 440 14.80 -17.22 -12.42
CA LEU A 440 16.15 -16.66 -12.30
C LEU A 440 16.94 -17.34 -11.18
N GLY A 441 16.51 -18.53 -10.74
CA GLY A 441 17.20 -19.28 -9.71
C GLY A 441 18.66 -19.61 -10.08
N ALA A 442 18.94 -19.82 -11.37
CA ALA A 442 20.31 -20.03 -11.87
C ALA A 442 21.24 -18.82 -11.67
N PHE A 443 20.67 -17.62 -11.52
CA PHE A 443 21.39 -16.38 -11.24
C PHE A 443 21.47 -16.05 -9.74
N GLY A 444 21.03 -16.95 -8.86
CA GLY A 444 21.05 -16.74 -7.41
C GLY A 444 19.99 -15.76 -6.91
N VAL A 445 19.00 -15.41 -7.72
CA VAL A 445 17.91 -14.50 -7.31
C VAL A 445 16.91 -15.26 -6.44
N LYS A 446 16.71 -14.79 -5.20
CA LYS A 446 15.78 -15.41 -4.23
C LYS A 446 14.33 -15.07 -4.49
N ALA A 447 14.03 -13.81 -4.77
CA ALA A 447 12.68 -13.33 -5.03
C ALA A 447 12.74 -12.18 -6.05
N GLY A 448 11.67 -11.99 -6.80
CA GLY A 448 11.54 -10.94 -7.79
C GLY A 448 10.09 -10.78 -8.22
N THR A 449 9.65 -9.55 -8.47
CA THR A 449 8.29 -9.26 -8.92
C THR A 449 8.28 -9.15 -10.44
N PRO A 450 7.79 -10.17 -11.16
CA PRO A 450 7.74 -10.10 -12.61
C PRO A 450 6.63 -9.15 -13.09
N ILE A 451 6.73 -8.73 -14.35
CA ILE A 451 5.65 -7.97 -15.00
C ILE A 451 4.72 -8.96 -15.72
N VAL A 452 3.42 -8.75 -15.61
CA VAL A 452 2.40 -9.48 -16.40
C VAL A 452 2.28 -8.83 -17.77
N VAL A 453 2.54 -9.59 -18.83
CA VAL A 453 2.46 -9.11 -20.22
C VAL A 453 1.20 -9.68 -20.88
N PRO A 454 0.20 -8.85 -21.24
CA PRO A 454 -0.99 -9.32 -21.95
C PRO A 454 -0.63 -10.01 -23.27
N PRO A 455 -1.33 -11.10 -23.65
CA PRO A 455 -2.64 -11.53 -23.15
C PRO A 455 -2.61 -12.39 -21.87
N SER A 456 -1.43 -12.65 -21.30
CA SER A 456 -1.30 -13.41 -20.05
C SER A 456 -1.96 -12.70 -18.87
N VAL A 457 -2.55 -13.50 -17.99
CA VAL A 457 -3.22 -13.04 -16.76
C VAL A 457 -2.27 -13.10 -15.56
N GLY A 458 -1.25 -13.96 -15.61
CA GLY A 458 -0.30 -14.12 -14.52
C GLY A 458 1.12 -14.42 -14.96
N THR A 459 2.08 -14.01 -14.15
CA THR A 459 3.49 -14.40 -14.29
C THR A 459 4.01 -14.88 -12.94
N LEU A 460 4.51 -16.12 -12.92
CA LEU A 460 5.07 -16.76 -11.75
C LEU A 460 6.60 -16.70 -11.82
N PHE A 461 7.20 -15.97 -10.89
CA PHE A 461 8.63 -15.99 -10.67
C PHE A 461 9.03 -17.10 -9.69
N VAL A 462 10.03 -17.88 -10.07
CA VAL A 462 10.59 -18.98 -9.28
C VAL A 462 12.04 -18.63 -8.90
N GLY A 463 12.26 -18.41 -7.61
CA GLY A 463 13.57 -18.09 -7.05
C GLY A 463 14.50 -19.28 -6.87
N THR A 464 15.72 -18.99 -6.40
CA THR A 464 16.69 -20.00 -5.96
C THR A 464 16.29 -20.63 -4.63
N ALA A 465 16.64 -21.91 -4.47
CA ALA A 465 16.54 -22.58 -3.19
C ALA A 465 17.46 -21.89 -2.17
N HIS A 466 16.94 -21.65 -0.97
CA HIS A 466 17.66 -21.03 0.14
C HIS A 466 17.12 -21.51 1.49
N ARG A 467 17.89 -21.34 2.56
CA ARG A 467 17.47 -21.71 3.91
C ARG A 467 16.67 -20.59 4.55
N GLU A 468 15.55 -20.94 5.15
CA GLU A 468 14.70 -20.03 5.90
C GLU A 468 14.22 -20.68 7.20
N LEU A 469 13.94 -19.85 8.20
CA LEU A 469 13.43 -20.25 9.50
C LEU A 469 11.91 -20.24 9.46
N ILE A 470 11.29 -21.42 9.32
CA ILE A 470 9.83 -21.55 9.31
C ILE A 470 9.36 -21.71 10.76
N SER A 471 8.58 -20.74 11.22
CA SER A 471 7.92 -20.81 12.52
C SER A 471 6.77 -21.80 12.47
N ASN A 472 6.88 -22.89 13.25
CA ASN A 472 5.89 -23.95 13.27
C ASN A 472 5.31 -24.09 14.69
N ARG A 473 4.50 -23.10 15.11
CA ARG A 473 3.77 -22.89 16.40
C ARG A 473 4.52 -23.19 17.71
N ASN A 474 5.23 -24.32 17.82
CA ASN A 474 5.97 -24.80 18.98
C ASN A 474 7.47 -25.04 18.70
N LYS A 475 7.94 -25.06 17.44
CA LYS A 475 9.37 -25.18 17.09
C LYS A 475 9.71 -24.36 15.85
N ASN A 476 10.81 -23.62 15.93
CA ASN A 476 11.44 -22.97 14.79
C ASN A 476 12.32 -23.99 14.07
N GLU A 477 11.98 -24.32 12.83
CA GLU A 477 12.73 -25.28 12.02
C GLU A 477 13.35 -24.56 10.83
N GLY A 478 14.68 -24.73 10.65
CA GLY A 478 15.34 -24.25 9.44
C GLY A 478 15.09 -25.23 8.30
N ALA A 479 14.40 -24.80 7.26
CA ALA A 479 14.08 -25.60 6.08
C ALA A 479 14.66 -24.97 4.79
N GLU A 480 14.93 -25.79 3.79
CA GLU A 480 15.26 -25.31 2.45
C GLU A 480 13.95 -25.03 1.69
N VAL A 481 13.80 -23.79 1.21
CA VAL A 481 12.61 -23.28 0.55
C VAL A 481 12.95 -22.59 -0.77
N ILE A 482 11.97 -22.48 -1.64
CA ILE A 482 11.97 -21.58 -2.79
C ILE A 482 10.88 -20.53 -2.60
N THR A 483 11.17 -19.26 -2.91
CA THR A 483 10.16 -18.21 -2.93
C THR A 483 9.51 -18.16 -4.30
N LEU A 484 8.18 -18.25 -4.30
CA LEU A 484 7.33 -18.08 -5.46
C LEU A 484 6.71 -16.68 -5.42
N SER A 485 6.96 -15.86 -6.42
CA SER A 485 6.34 -14.54 -6.54
C SER A 485 5.37 -14.53 -7.72
N LEU A 486 4.08 -14.40 -7.44
CA LEU A 486 3.03 -14.39 -8.44
C LEU A 486 2.53 -12.97 -8.64
N THR A 487 2.74 -12.43 -9.84
CA THR A 487 2.09 -11.19 -10.28
C THR A 487 0.91 -11.56 -11.18
N PHE A 488 -0.22 -10.91 -11.00
CA PHE A 488 -1.46 -11.17 -11.74
C PHE A 488 -2.23 -9.88 -12.05
N ASP A 489 -3.08 -9.92 -13.08
CA ASP A 489 -3.98 -8.82 -13.42
C ASP A 489 -5.24 -8.86 -12.53
N HIS A 490 -5.41 -7.84 -11.69
CA HIS A 490 -6.52 -7.72 -10.74
C HIS A 490 -7.87 -7.46 -11.42
N ARG A 491 -7.91 -7.23 -12.74
CA ARG A 491 -9.15 -7.24 -13.52
C ARG A 491 -9.74 -8.64 -13.67
N VAL A 492 -8.90 -9.68 -13.61
CA VAL A 492 -9.30 -11.08 -13.86
C VAL A 492 -9.30 -11.92 -12.58
N VAL A 493 -8.36 -11.67 -11.68
CA VAL A 493 -8.17 -12.45 -10.45
C VAL A 493 -8.17 -11.54 -9.22
N ASN A 494 -8.97 -11.87 -8.22
CA ASN A 494 -8.95 -11.18 -6.92
C ASN A 494 -7.89 -11.79 -5.98
N GLY A 495 -7.44 -11.01 -4.99
CA GLY A 495 -6.40 -11.42 -4.04
C GLY A 495 -6.60 -12.79 -3.38
N ALA A 496 -7.82 -13.11 -2.93
CA ALA A 496 -8.13 -14.42 -2.34
C ALA A 496 -7.97 -15.58 -3.35
N GLY A 497 -8.38 -15.37 -4.61
CA GLY A 497 -8.24 -16.36 -5.68
C GLY A 497 -6.79 -16.60 -6.04
N ALA A 498 -5.99 -15.53 -6.11
CA ALA A 498 -4.55 -15.61 -6.36
C ALA A 498 -3.80 -16.30 -5.21
N ALA A 499 -4.14 -15.98 -3.95
CA ALA A 499 -3.55 -16.62 -2.78
C ALA A 499 -3.88 -18.13 -2.73
N SER A 500 -5.12 -18.49 -3.07
CA SER A 500 -5.53 -19.89 -3.16
C SER A 500 -4.75 -20.65 -4.25
N PHE A 501 -4.58 -20.05 -5.43
CA PHE A 501 -3.78 -20.65 -6.52
C PHE A 501 -2.30 -20.82 -6.15
N ALA A 502 -1.68 -19.80 -5.57
CA ALA A 502 -0.29 -19.88 -5.13
C ALA A 502 -0.10 -20.93 -4.02
N ASN A 503 -1.07 -21.06 -3.12
CA ASN A 503 -1.06 -22.11 -2.10
C ASN A 503 -1.26 -23.52 -2.69
N GLU A 504 -2.05 -23.66 -3.76
CA GLU A 504 -2.16 -24.92 -4.50
C GLU A 504 -0.85 -25.27 -5.20
N ILE A 505 -0.17 -24.32 -5.86
CA ILE A 505 1.17 -24.53 -6.44
C ILE A 505 2.14 -24.99 -5.34
N LYS A 506 2.14 -24.32 -4.18
CA LYS A 506 2.94 -24.71 -3.02
C LYS A 506 2.66 -26.17 -2.62
N LYS A 507 1.40 -26.56 -2.45
CA LYS A 507 1.05 -27.94 -2.11
C LYS A 507 1.52 -28.95 -3.15
N GLN A 508 1.41 -28.63 -4.43
CA GLN A 508 1.87 -29.49 -5.53
C GLN A 508 3.40 -29.65 -5.53
N ILE A 509 4.14 -28.59 -5.18
CA ILE A 509 5.60 -28.62 -5.06
C ILE A 509 6.02 -29.41 -3.82
N GLU A 510 5.44 -29.12 -2.66
CA GLU A 510 5.78 -29.77 -1.39
C GLU A 510 5.35 -31.25 -1.35
N GLY A 511 4.32 -31.60 -2.12
CA GLY A 511 3.82 -32.98 -2.27
C GLY A 511 4.29 -33.68 -3.54
N PHE A 512 5.26 -33.11 -4.28
CA PHE A 512 5.58 -33.56 -5.63
C PHE A 512 6.03 -35.03 -5.68
N LYS A 513 5.43 -35.79 -6.59
CA LYS A 513 5.76 -37.20 -6.88
C LYS A 513 5.69 -37.45 -8.38
N ILE A 514 6.71 -38.13 -8.91
CA ILE A 514 6.70 -38.61 -10.29
C ILE A 514 5.87 -39.89 -10.32
N SER A 515 4.63 -39.81 -10.80
CA SER A 515 3.81 -41.01 -11.02
C SER A 515 4.38 -41.82 -12.18
N PRO A 516 4.60 -43.14 -12.02
CA PRO A 516 4.90 -44.01 -13.16
C PRO A 516 3.70 -44.02 -14.11
N ALA A 517 3.96 -43.99 -15.41
CA ALA A 517 2.91 -44.01 -16.43
C ALA A 517 1.95 -45.19 -16.18
N LYS A 518 0.64 -44.91 -16.08
CA LYS A 518 -0.36 -45.98 -16.14
C LYS A 518 -0.26 -46.61 -17.53
N ALA A 519 0.10 -47.90 -17.57
CA ALA A 519 -0.12 -48.74 -18.75
C ALA A 519 -1.59 -48.61 -19.17
N GLY A 520 -1.81 -48.36 -20.46
CA GLY A 520 -3.07 -47.88 -21.02
C GLY A 520 -4.29 -48.70 -20.62
N ALA A 521 -5.38 -48.01 -20.28
CA ALA A 521 -6.70 -48.55 -20.44
C ALA A 521 -7.01 -48.57 -21.95
N ILE A 522 -7.02 -49.77 -22.53
CA ILE A 522 -7.54 -50.03 -23.87
C ILE A 522 -9.04 -49.73 -23.83
N PRO A 523 -9.60 -48.89 -24.73
CA PRO A 523 -11.04 -48.76 -24.84
C PRO A 523 -11.60 -50.05 -25.48
N ILE A 524 -12.56 -50.67 -24.80
CA ILE A 524 -13.43 -51.72 -25.36
C ILE A 524 -14.65 -51.04 -25.97
#